data_AF-A0A965ND72-F1
#
_entry.id   AF-A0A965ND72-F1
#
_cell.length_a   1.000
_cell.length_b   1.000
_cell.length_c   1.000
_cell.angle_alpha   90.00
_cell.angle_beta   90.00
_cell.angle_gamma   90.00
#
_symmetry.space_group_name_H-M   'P 1'
#
loop_
_entity.id
_entity.type
_entity.pdbx_description
1 polymer ?
#
loop_
_entity_poly.entity_id
_entity_poly.type
_entity_poly.pdbx_seq_one_letter_code
_entity_poly.pdbx_strand_id
1 'polypeptide(L)'
;MKKLYKSALLVSLSATATLAFAQSATDDIAKYREMIADGNPAELYEAAGEDLWKKPMGPKNASLEKCDLGKGPGVVKGAAAELPRYFKDTNKVQDLESRILTCMERLQGYDPKEIISAGFEKGKRKDV
;
A
#
# COMPACT_ATOMS: atom_id res chain seq x y z
N MET A 1 32.86 -38.52 -47.65
CA MET A 1 32.24 -38.79 -46.33
C MET A 1 32.88 -38.02 -45.16
N LYS A 2 34.22 -38.00 -44.97
CA LYS A 2 34.87 -37.26 -43.85
C LYS A 2 34.66 -35.73 -43.83
N LYS A 3 34.42 -35.08 -44.98
CA LYS A 3 34.14 -33.62 -45.05
C LYS A 3 32.71 -33.25 -44.61
N LEU A 4 31.72 -34.13 -44.81
CA LEU A 4 30.33 -33.88 -44.37
C LEU A 4 30.19 -33.92 -42.84
N TYR A 5 30.95 -34.80 -42.17
CA TYR A 5 30.96 -34.89 -40.70
C TYR A 5 31.51 -33.63 -40.02
N LYS A 6 32.45 -32.93 -40.65
CA LYS A 6 33.03 -31.68 -40.10
C LYS A 6 32.07 -30.50 -40.14
N SER A 7 31.20 -30.43 -41.16
CA SER A 7 30.19 -29.37 -41.28
C SER A 7 29.01 -29.56 -40.32
N ALA A 8 28.62 -30.80 -40.02
CA ALA A 8 27.57 -31.10 -39.04
C ALA A 8 27.98 -30.69 -37.61
N LEU A 9 29.26 -30.85 -37.25
CA LEU A 9 29.79 -30.50 -35.92
C LEU A 9 29.83 -28.98 -35.68
N LEU A 10 30.02 -28.18 -36.74
CA LEU A 10 30.06 -26.71 -36.65
C LEU A 10 28.66 -26.11 -36.52
N VAL A 11 27.63 -26.72 -37.13
CA VAL A 11 26.24 -26.26 -36.98
C VAL A 11 25.68 -26.58 -35.58
N SER A 12 26.07 -27.71 -34.98
CA SER A 12 25.67 -28.04 -33.60
C SER A 12 26.29 -27.12 -32.55
N LEU A 13 27.50 -26.59 -32.77
CA LEU A 13 28.19 -25.73 -31.80
C LEU A 13 27.62 -24.29 -31.79
N SER A 14 27.10 -23.82 -32.92
CA SER A 14 26.45 -22.51 -33.04
C SER A 14 25.08 -22.46 -32.35
N ALA A 15 24.36 -23.59 -32.32
CA ALA A 15 23.04 -23.69 -31.68
C ALA A 15 23.11 -23.76 -30.14
N THR A 16 24.23 -24.21 -29.57
CA THR A 16 24.45 -24.23 -28.11
C THR A 16 24.80 -22.86 -27.54
N ALA A 17 25.38 -21.96 -28.34
CA ALA A 17 25.76 -20.62 -27.87
C ALA A 17 24.53 -19.74 -27.58
N THR A 18 23.45 -19.85 -28.36
CA THR A 18 22.23 -19.05 -28.19
C THR A 18 21.42 -19.43 -26.94
N LEU A 19 21.48 -20.69 -26.50
CA LEU A 19 20.83 -21.14 -25.26
C LEU A 19 21.51 -20.60 -24.00
N ALA A 20 22.84 -20.48 -24.01
CA ALA A 20 23.60 -19.93 -22.87
C ALA A 20 23.31 -18.43 -22.62
N PHE A 21 23.18 -17.60 -23.66
CA PHE A 21 22.81 -16.19 -23.52
C PHE A 21 21.36 -15.98 -23.08
N ALA A 22 20.46 -16.91 -23.39
CA ALA A 22 19.08 -16.85 -22.92
C ALA A 22 18.97 -17.15 -21.42
N GLN A 23 19.81 -18.05 -20.89
CA GLN A 23 19.81 -18.43 -19.47
C GLN A 23 20.39 -17.32 -18.57
N SER A 24 21.44 -16.62 -19.01
CA SER A 24 22.00 -15.52 -18.21
C SER A 24 21.01 -14.37 -18.04
N ALA A 25 20.23 -14.05 -19.08
CA ALA A 25 19.20 -13.03 -19.00
C ALA A 25 18.07 -13.40 -18.02
N THR A 26 17.70 -14.68 -17.92
CA THR A 26 16.68 -15.13 -16.96
C THR A 26 17.20 -15.11 -15.52
N ASP A 27 18.45 -15.48 -15.30
CA ASP A 27 19.09 -15.49 -13.97
C ASP A 27 19.26 -14.06 -13.42
N ASP A 28 19.65 -13.10 -14.27
CA ASP A 28 19.77 -11.69 -13.89
C ASP A 28 18.40 -11.07 -13.54
N ILE A 29 17.33 -11.41 -14.28
CA ILE A 29 15.96 -10.98 -13.96
C ILE A 29 15.49 -11.61 -12.65
N ALA A 30 15.80 -12.87 -12.39
CA ALA A 30 15.43 -13.55 -11.14
C ALA A 30 16.11 -12.88 -9.94
N LYS A 31 17.41 -12.59 -10.04
CA LYS A 31 18.16 -11.86 -9.01
C LYS A 31 17.63 -10.45 -8.78
N TYR A 32 17.30 -9.72 -9.85
CA TYR A 32 16.67 -8.40 -9.72
C TYR A 32 15.32 -8.47 -9.01
N ARG A 33 14.48 -9.48 -9.32
CA ARG A 33 13.18 -9.68 -8.65
C ARG A 33 13.34 -10.03 -7.19
N GLU A 34 14.30 -10.89 -6.84
CA GLU A 34 14.62 -11.22 -5.45
C GLU A 34 15.02 -9.97 -4.66
N MET A 35 15.87 -9.10 -5.25
CA MET A 35 16.29 -7.85 -4.62
C MET A 35 15.14 -6.85 -4.35
N ILE A 36 14.04 -6.92 -5.09
CA ILE A 36 12.87 -6.03 -4.90
C ILE A 36 11.65 -6.75 -4.31
N ALA A 37 11.74 -8.06 -4.05
CA ALA A 37 10.61 -8.89 -3.62
C ALA A 37 10.06 -8.44 -2.26
N ASP A 38 10.96 -7.97 -1.39
CA ASP A 38 10.62 -7.53 -0.04
C ASP A 38 10.10 -6.08 0.00
N GLY A 39 10.09 -5.37 -1.13
CA GLY A 39 9.64 -3.97 -1.19
C GLY A 39 8.18 -3.84 -1.58
N ASN A 40 7.34 -3.30 -0.69
CA ASN A 40 5.98 -2.89 -1.02
C ASN A 40 5.82 -1.36 -0.90
N PRO A 41 5.58 -0.61 -2.01
CA PRO A 41 5.38 0.83 -1.96
C PRO A 41 4.23 1.30 -1.04
N ALA A 42 3.28 0.42 -0.73
CA ALA A 42 2.19 0.72 0.21
C ALA A 42 2.71 0.98 1.64
N GLU A 43 3.85 0.41 2.03
CA GLU A 43 4.43 0.61 3.38
C GLU A 43 4.78 2.07 3.65
N LEU A 44 5.09 2.86 2.61
CA LEU A 44 5.29 4.30 2.74
C LEU A 44 4.00 5.02 3.16
N TYR A 45 2.85 4.60 2.64
CA TYR A 45 1.55 5.13 3.03
C TYR A 45 1.11 4.61 4.40
N GLU A 46 1.44 3.38 4.75
CA GLU A 46 1.19 2.84 6.09
C GLU A 46 1.95 3.63 7.16
N ALA A 47 3.25 3.89 6.94
CA ALA A 47 4.07 4.71 7.84
C ALA A 47 3.54 6.15 7.95
N ALA A 48 3.21 6.78 6.82
CA ALA A 48 2.60 8.12 6.83
C ALA A 48 1.26 8.14 7.57
N GLY A 49 0.43 7.11 7.39
CA GLY A 49 -0.82 6.93 8.11
C GLY A 49 -0.63 6.77 9.62
N GLU A 50 0.40 6.03 10.05
CA GLU A 50 0.76 5.88 11.46
C GLU A 50 1.18 7.22 12.08
N ASP A 51 1.97 8.02 11.37
CA ASP A 51 2.36 9.37 11.80
C ASP A 51 1.14 10.28 11.95
N LEU A 52 0.24 10.30 10.95
CA LEU A 52 -1.00 11.07 10.99
C LEU A 52 -1.92 10.63 12.14
N TRP A 53 -1.97 9.33 12.44
CA TRP A 53 -2.79 8.79 13.52
C TRP A 53 -2.40 9.36 14.90
N LYS A 54 -1.10 9.51 15.15
CA LYS A 54 -0.54 9.99 16.43
C LYS A 54 -0.40 11.51 16.50
N LYS A 55 -0.34 12.18 15.36
CA LYS A 55 -0.13 13.63 15.30
C LYS A 55 -1.33 14.40 15.87
N PRO A 56 -1.13 15.30 16.84
CA PRO A 56 -2.17 16.25 17.24
C PRO A 56 -2.53 17.16 16.07
N MET A 57 -3.81 17.19 15.70
CA MET A 57 -4.31 17.96 14.57
C MET A 57 -5.69 18.57 14.86
N GLY A 58 -6.16 19.40 13.92
CA GLY A 58 -7.44 20.09 13.97
C GLY A 58 -7.55 21.19 15.02
N PRO A 59 -8.67 21.93 15.06
CA PRO A 59 -8.92 23.01 16.02
C PRO A 59 -8.80 22.61 17.50
N LYS A 60 -9.01 21.34 17.83
CA LYS A 60 -8.88 20.80 19.20
C LYS A 60 -7.48 20.30 19.52
N ASN A 61 -6.55 20.34 18.57
CA ASN A 61 -5.16 19.89 18.71
C ASN A 61 -5.05 18.50 19.37
N ALA A 62 -5.75 17.51 18.81
CA ALA A 62 -5.85 16.17 19.37
C ALA A 62 -5.44 15.11 18.33
N SER A 63 -4.92 13.97 18.78
CA SER A 63 -4.60 12.82 17.92
C SER A 63 -5.84 11.94 17.68
N LEU A 64 -5.74 11.01 16.72
CA LEU A 64 -6.77 10.00 16.45
C LEU A 64 -6.61 8.75 17.34
N GLU A 65 -5.64 8.70 18.25
CA GLU A 65 -5.34 7.54 19.10
C GLU A 65 -6.52 7.10 19.99
N LYS A 66 -7.51 7.97 20.21
CA LYS A 66 -8.74 7.65 20.95
C LYS A 66 -9.94 7.35 20.05
N CYS A 67 -9.75 7.31 18.73
CA CYS A 67 -10.79 6.98 17.78
C CYS A 67 -11.27 5.54 17.98
N ASP A 68 -12.58 5.36 18.14
CA ASP A 68 -13.18 4.03 18.20
C ASP A 68 -13.59 3.60 16.78
N LEU A 69 -12.83 2.68 16.17
CA LEU A 69 -13.13 2.11 14.85
C LEU A 69 -14.11 0.92 14.90
N GLY A 70 -14.76 0.69 16.05
CA GLY A 70 -15.77 -0.36 16.24
C GLY A 70 -15.30 -1.54 17.08
N LYS A 71 -14.02 -1.53 17.52
CA LYS A 71 -13.42 -2.52 18.42
C LYS A 71 -13.16 -1.95 19.82
N GLY A 72 -13.59 -0.71 20.08
CA GLY A 72 -13.32 0.06 21.29
C GLY A 72 -12.35 1.24 21.03
N PRO A 73 -12.34 2.26 21.88
CA PRO A 73 -11.48 3.44 21.71
C PRO A 73 -10.00 3.08 21.56
N GLY A 74 -9.38 3.53 20.47
CA GLY A 74 -7.95 3.34 20.18
C GLY A 74 -7.56 1.96 19.66
N VAL A 75 -8.51 1.03 19.49
CA VAL A 75 -8.22 -0.32 18.98
C VAL A 75 -8.28 -0.33 17.45
N VAL A 76 -7.10 -0.46 16.82
CA VAL A 76 -6.97 -0.55 15.34
C VAL A 76 -6.96 -2.00 14.86
N LYS A 77 -6.34 -2.91 15.62
CA LYS A 77 -6.15 -4.32 15.19
C LYS A 77 -7.49 -4.99 14.89
N GLY A 78 -7.66 -5.43 13.64
CA GLY A 78 -8.86 -6.11 13.17
C GLY A 78 -10.06 -5.21 12.87
N ALA A 79 -9.94 -3.89 13.02
CA ALA A 79 -11.06 -2.97 12.78
C ALA A 79 -11.47 -2.96 11.29
N ALA A 80 -10.50 -2.83 10.38
CA ALA A 80 -10.76 -2.79 8.94
C ALA A 80 -11.46 -4.06 8.40
N ALA A 81 -11.21 -5.23 9.02
CA ALA A 81 -11.84 -6.50 8.64
C ALA A 81 -13.31 -6.62 9.06
N GLU A 82 -13.77 -5.78 10.00
CA GLU A 82 -15.15 -5.77 10.51
C GLU A 82 -15.95 -4.53 10.10
N LEU A 83 -15.37 -3.69 9.23
CA LEU A 83 -16.04 -2.55 8.63
C LEU A 83 -16.51 -2.92 7.20
N PRO A 84 -17.62 -2.34 6.71
CA PRO A 84 -18.48 -1.35 7.36
C PRO A 84 -19.35 -1.95 8.48
N ARG A 85 -19.69 -1.15 9.50
CA ARG A 85 -20.59 -1.58 10.58
C ARG A 85 -21.45 -0.45 11.11
N TYR A 86 -22.51 -0.81 11.84
CA TYR A 86 -23.36 0.14 12.53
C TYR A 86 -22.68 0.71 13.79
N PHE A 87 -22.71 2.03 13.92
CA PHE A 87 -22.23 2.78 15.07
C PHE A 87 -23.39 3.48 15.78
N LYS A 88 -23.57 3.17 17.07
CA LYS A 88 -24.67 3.73 17.88
C LYS A 88 -24.55 5.25 18.07
N ASP A 89 -23.33 5.76 18.11
CA ASP A 89 -23.04 7.17 18.40
C ASP A 89 -23.36 8.10 17.22
N THR A 90 -23.42 7.59 15.99
CA THR A 90 -23.84 8.31 14.79
C THR A 90 -25.18 7.84 14.24
N ASN A 91 -25.72 6.72 14.74
CA ASN A 91 -26.91 6.05 14.24
C ASN A 91 -26.82 5.73 12.73
N LYS A 92 -25.63 5.30 12.28
CA LYS A 92 -25.32 5.02 10.87
C LYS A 92 -24.43 3.80 10.73
N VAL A 93 -24.52 3.13 9.57
CA VAL A 93 -23.47 2.24 9.10
C VAL A 93 -22.35 3.09 8.50
N GLN A 94 -21.11 2.85 8.91
CA GLN A 94 -19.94 3.60 8.45
C GLN A 94 -18.85 2.63 7.98
N ASP A 95 -18.22 2.94 6.86
CA ASP A 95 -16.95 2.36 6.43
C ASP A 95 -15.77 2.99 7.21
N LEU A 96 -14.55 2.60 6.87
CA LEU A 96 -13.35 3.09 7.55
C LEU A 96 -13.17 4.60 7.35
N GLU A 97 -13.34 5.08 6.11
CA GLU A 97 -13.17 6.47 5.73
C GLU A 97 -14.18 7.38 6.44
N SER A 98 -15.46 7.02 6.41
CA SER A 98 -16.53 7.77 7.09
C SER A 98 -16.36 7.73 8.60
N ARG A 99 -15.84 6.62 9.16
CA ARG A 99 -15.58 6.52 10.60
C ARG A 99 -14.40 7.38 11.02
N ILE A 100 -13.31 7.40 10.24
CA ILE A 100 -12.17 8.30 10.46
C ILE A 100 -12.66 9.75 10.43
N LEU A 101 -13.46 10.16 9.44
CA LEU A 101 -14.03 11.51 9.38
C LEU A 101 -14.86 11.86 10.62
N THR A 102 -15.62 10.90 11.16
CA THR A 102 -16.36 11.09 12.42
C THR A 102 -15.42 11.35 13.60
N CYS A 103 -14.31 10.63 13.67
CA CYS A 103 -13.29 10.86 14.69
C CYS A 103 -12.57 12.20 14.51
N MET A 104 -12.24 12.59 13.27
CA MET A 104 -11.66 13.89 12.96
C MET A 104 -12.58 15.03 13.38
N GLU A 105 -13.88 14.93 13.13
CA GLU A 105 -14.86 15.91 13.59
C GLU A 105 -14.94 15.96 15.12
N ARG A 106 -15.12 14.82 15.77
CA ARG A 106 -15.41 14.76 17.21
C ARG A 106 -14.18 15.03 18.07
N LEU A 107 -13.07 14.38 17.77
CA LEU A 107 -11.82 14.45 18.54
C LEU A 107 -11.00 15.67 18.15
N GLN A 108 -10.81 15.90 16.86
CA GLN A 108 -9.90 16.94 16.35
C GLN A 108 -10.62 18.25 16.04
N GLY A 109 -11.94 18.24 15.86
CA GLY A 109 -12.75 19.44 15.60
C GLY A 109 -12.77 19.89 14.14
N TYR A 110 -12.38 19.04 13.19
CA TYR A 110 -12.46 19.37 11.76
C TYR A 110 -13.91 19.53 11.29
N ASP A 111 -14.15 20.40 10.31
CA ASP A 111 -15.36 20.36 9.50
C ASP A 111 -15.20 19.26 8.42
N PRO A 112 -16.01 18.18 8.44
CA PRO A 112 -15.93 17.11 7.44
C PRO A 112 -16.04 17.60 6.00
N LYS A 113 -16.75 18.71 5.74
CA LYS A 113 -16.96 19.24 4.39
C LYS A 113 -15.67 19.72 3.75
N GLU A 114 -14.74 20.27 4.52
CA GLU A 114 -13.43 20.70 4.02
C GLU A 114 -12.60 19.52 3.50
N ILE A 115 -12.77 18.33 4.11
CA ILE A 115 -12.04 17.13 3.73
C ILE A 115 -12.74 16.45 2.55
N ILE A 116 -14.07 16.33 2.58
CA ILE A 116 -14.85 15.67 1.54
C ILE A 116 -14.74 16.40 0.19
N SER A 117 -14.76 17.73 0.22
CA SER A 117 -14.68 18.56 -0.99
C SER A 117 -13.27 18.62 -1.60
N ALA A 118 -12.24 18.29 -0.84
CA ALA A 118 -10.86 18.30 -1.32
C ALA A 118 -10.58 17.10 -2.24
N GLY A 119 -9.76 17.30 -3.28
CA GLY A 119 -9.26 16.19 -4.10
C GLY A 119 -8.22 15.36 -3.35
N PHE A 120 -7.99 14.12 -3.77
CA PHE A 120 -6.87 13.31 -3.27
C PHE A 120 -5.54 14.07 -3.46
N GLU A 121 -4.71 14.13 -2.41
CA GLU A 121 -3.43 14.87 -2.38
C GLU A 121 -3.55 16.38 -2.70
N LYS A 122 -4.74 16.95 -2.48
CA LYS A 122 -5.04 18.38 -2.73
C LYS A 122 -5.77 18.98 -1.55
N GLY A 123 -5.59 20.29 -1.35
CA GLY A 123 -6.27 21.02 -0.28
C GLY A 123 -6.04 20.35 1.08
N LYS A 124 -7.11 20.18 1.87
CA LYS A 124 -7.01 19.59 3.20
C LYS A 124 -6.51 18.13 3.19
N ARG A 125 -6.89 17.33 2.19
CA ARG A 125 -6.50 15.91 2.02
C ARG A 125 -5.01 15.68 1.69
N LYS A 126 -4.22 16.74 1.55
CA LYS A 126 -2.76 16.65 1.51
C LYS A 126 -2.15 16.58 2.92
N ASP A 127 -2.83 17.18 3.90
CA ASP A 127 -2.31 17.38 5.25
C ASP A 127 -2.89 16.39 6.26
N VAL A 128 -3.92 15.62 5.87
CA VAL A 128 -4.70 14.70 6.71
C VAL A 128 -5.02 13.40 6.00
#